data_AF-A0A318CPC2-F1
#
_entry.id   AF-A0A318CPC2-F1
#
_cell.length_a   1.000
_cell.length_b   1.000
_cell.length_c   1.000
_cell.angle_alpha   90.00
_cell.angle_beta   90.00
_cell.angle_gamma   90.00
#
_symmetry.space_group_name_H-M   'P 1'
#
loop_
_entity.id
_entity.type
_entity.pdbx_description
1 polymer ?
#
loop_
_entity_poly.entity_id
_entity_poly.type
_entity_poly.pdbx_seq_one_letter_code
_entity_poly.pdbx_strand_id
1 'polypeptide(L)'
;MEKQIRARDIKLIPIGNSKGVRISKALLQKYGLNNSLLLEETDRGLLLRKKDENKLSWEDTYKAMADEKENWDDFDTTLLDGLEDEDFGY
;
A
#
# COMPACT_ATOMS: atom_id res chain seq x y z
N MET A 1 14.96 4.18 -6.41
CA MET A 1 15.82 3.40 -5.49
C MET A 1 15.33 1.96 -5.49
N GLU A 2 16.08 1.04 -6.08
CA GLU A 2 15.69 -0.38 -6.12
C GLU A 2 15.67 -0.97 -4.71
N LYS A 3 14.54 -1.55 -4.32
CA LYS A 3 14.38 -2.21 -3.04
C LYS A 3 15.11 -3.55 -3.12
N GLN A 4 16.36 -3.59 -2.71
CA GLN A 4 17.19 -4.80 -2.74
C GLN A 4 16.45 -5.96 -2.05
N ILE A 5 16.18 -7.02 -2.82
CA ILE A 5 15.51 -8.22 -2.33
C ILE A 5 16.47 -8.92 -1.36
N ARG A 6 16.19 -8.85 -0.06
CA ARG A 6 16.96 -9.58 0.96
C ARG A 6 16.43 -11.01 1.05
N ALA A 7 17.01 -11.90 0.26
CA ALA A 7 16.76 -13.33 0.34
C ALA A 7 17.62 -13.97 1.43
N ARG A 8 17.07 -14.98 2.13
CA ARG A 8 17.79 -15.81 3.09
C ARG A 8 17.12 -17.16 3.19
N ASP A 9 17.89 -18.20 3.46
CA ASP A 9 17.34 -19.52 3.72
C ASP A 9 16.64 -19.58 5.07
N ILE A 10 15.45 -20.17 5.09
CA ILE A 10 14.66 -20.40 6.30
C ILE A 10 14.24 -21.87 6.36
N LYS A 11 14.24 -22.44 7.56
CA LYS A 11 13.80 -23.82 7.78
C LYS A 11 12.30 -23.87 8.00
N LEU A 12 11.65 -24.88 7.40
CA LEU A 12 10.30 -25.27 7.77
C LEU A 12 10.31 -26.02 9.10
N ILE A 13 9.37 -25.66 9.98
CA ILE A 13 9.17 -26.33 11.27
C ILE A 13 7.83 -27.09 11.25
N PRO A 14 7.74 -28.27 11.88
CA PRO A 14 6.47 -28.96 12.03
C PRO A 14 5.53 -28.21 12.99
N ILE A 15 4.25 -28.11 12.63
CA ILE A 15 3.18 -27.57 13.47
C ILE A 15 1.99 -28.56 13.35
N GLY A 16 1.99 -29.60 14.18
CA GLY A 16 1.04 -30.71 14.04
C GLY A 16 1.13 -31.37 12.65
N ASN A 17 0.01 -31.48 11.95
CA ASN A 17 -0.06 -32.00 10.58
C ASN A 17 0.36 -30.98 9.50
N SER A 18 0.75 -29.76 9.90
CA SER A 18 1.16 -28.68 9.01
C SER A 18 2.65 -28.34 9.14
N LYS A 19 3.12 -27.42 8.29
CA LYS A 19 4.45 -26.81 8.37
C LYS A 19 4.31 -25.31 8.57
N GLY A 20 5.27 -24.71 9.28
CA GLY A 20 5.37 -23.27 9.44
C GLY A 20 6.76 -22.74 9.19
N VAL A 21 6.87 -21.41 9.13
CA VAL A 21 8.12 -20.67 9.02
C VAL A 21 8.30 -19.76 10.23
N ARG A 22 9.52 -19.66 10.77
CA ARG A 22 9.80 -18.76 11.89
C ARG A 22 10.14 -17.36 11.38
N ILE A 23 9.31 -16.38 11.74
CA ILE A 23 9.55 -14.96 11.48
C ILE A 23 10.05 -14.31 12.78
N SER A 24 11.14 -13.53 12.70
CA SER A 24 11.69 -12.87 13.89
C SER A 24 10.80 -11.71 14.34
N LYS A 25 10.73 -11.48 15.66
CA LYS A 25 9.96 -10.37 16.26
C LYS A 25 10.29 -9.01 15.62
N ALA A 26 11.56 -8.76 15.34
CA ALA A 26 12.02 -7.54 14.68
C ALA A 26 11.39 -7.34 13.29
N LEU A 27 11.17 -8.42 12.52
CA LEU A 27 10.52 -8.32 11.21
C LEU A 27 9.01 -8.14 11.33
N LEU A 28 8.38 -8.83 12.28
CA LEU A 28 6.95 -8.64 12.56
C LEU A 28 6.66 -7.18 12.90
N GLN A 29 7.45 -6.59 13.80
CA GLN A 29 7.34 -5.19 14.18
C GLN A 29 7.64 -4.23 13.02
N LYS A 30 8.74 -4.46 12.29
CA LYS A 30 9.13 -3.61 11.15
C LYS A 30 8.04 -3.51 10.08
N TYR A 31 7.30 -4.59 9.85
CA TYR A 31 6.28 -4.66 8.80
C TYR A 31 4.84 -4.57 9.35
N GLY A 32 4.66 -4.29 10.64
CA GLY A 32 3.34 -4.18 11.26
C GLY A 32 2.48 -5.44 11.13
N LEU A 33 3.12 -6.62 11.16
CA LEU A 33 2.45 -7.91 11.07
C LEU A 33 1.95 -8.31 12.45
N ASN A 34 0.64 -8.27 12.63
CA ASN A 34 -0.04 -8.56 13.91
C ASN A 34 -0.57 -10.00 13.92
N ASN A 35 -1.83 -10.18 14.31
CA ASN A 35 -2.41 -11.51 14.57
C ASN A 35 -2.79 -12.29 13.31
N SER A 36 -3.07 -11.61 12.19
CA SER A 36 -3.47 -12.27 10.95
C SER A 36 -2.67 -11.75 9.75
N LEU A 37 -2.45 -12.67 8.81
CA LEU A 37 -1.78 -12.41 7.55
C LEU A 37 -2.67 -12.88 6.43
N LEU A 38 -2.59 -12.19 5.29
CA LEU A 38 -3.09 -12.71 4.03
C LEU A 38 -1.99 -13.55 3.39
N LEU A 39 -2.37 -14.74 2.92
CA LEU A 39 -1.54 -15.66 2.16
C LEU A 39 -2.12 -15.75 0.76
N GLU A 40 -1.34 -15.31 -0.22
CA GLU A 40 -1.72 -15.30 -1.63
C GLU A 40 -0.78 -16.23 -2.41
N GLU A 41 -1.36 -17.05 -3.28
CA GLU A 41 -0.62 -17.86 -4.23
C GLU A 41 -0.27 -17.02 -5.47
N THR A 42 1.01 -16.98 -5.83
CA THR A 42 1.52 -16.23 -6.97
C THR A 42 2.43 -17.13 -7.80
N ASP A 43 2.73 -16.73 -9.05
CA ASP A 43 3.62 -17.49 -9.95
C ASP A 43 5.03 -17.72 -9.39
N ARG A 44 5.45 -16.89 -8.42
CA ARG A 44 6.77 -16.97 -7.78
C ARG A 44 6.73 -17.61 -6.39
N GLY A 45 5.57 -18.14 -5.98
CA GLY A 45 5.36 -18.80 -4.68
C GLY A 45 4.34 -18.08 -3.81
N LEU A 46 4.48 -18.22 -2.50
CA LEU A 46 3.53 -17.67 -1.52
C LEU A 46 3.91 -16.24 -1.12
N LEU A 47 2.97 -15.31 -1.28
CA LEU A 47 3.08 -13.95 -0.77
C LEU A 47 2.35 -13.83 0.57
N LEU A 48 3.10 -13.51 1.62
CA LEU A 48 2.55 -13.16 2.94
C LEU A 48 2.54 -11.64 3.11
N ARG A 49 1.37 -11.08 3.38
CA ARG A 49 1.21 -9.63 3.62
C ARG A 49 0.27 -9.35 4.78
N LYS A 50 0.38 -8.15 5.36
CA LYS A 50 -0.60 -7.66 6.33
C LYS A 50 -1.98 -7.64 5.67
N LYS A 51 -3.01 -7.94 6.46
CA LYS A 51 -4.39 -7.64 6.07
C LYS A 51 -4.58 -6.13 6.19
N ASP A 52 -4.79 -5.45 5.06
CA ASP A 52 -5.10 -4.02 5.09
C ASP A 52 -6.55 -3.84 5.52
N GLU A 53 -6.74 -3.54 6.81
CA GLU A 53 -8.04 -3.19 7.38
C GLU A 53 -8.28 -1.66 7.36
N ASN A 54 -7.27 -0.87 6.98
CA ASN A 54 -7.29 0.60 6.97
C ASN A 54 -7.60 1.21 5.59
N LYS A 55 -8.34 0.51 4.73
CA LYS A 55 -8.97 1.19 3.60
C LYS A 55 -10.34 1.64 4.06
N LEU A 56 -10.52 2.96 4.15
CA LEU A 56 -11.85 3.54 4.23
C LEU A 56 -12.69 2.97 3.08
N SER A 57 -13.98 2.77 3.31
CA SER A 57 -14.88 2.53 2.18
C SER A 57 -14.83 3.76 1.25
N TRP A 58 -15.28 3.62 0.01
CA TRP A 58 -15.39 4.79 -0.89
C TRP A 58 -16.22 5.92 -0.25
N GLU A 59 -17.26 5.56 0.49
CA GLU A 59 -18.10 6.52 1.20
C GLU A 59 -17.34 7.25 2.31
N ASP A 60 -16.56 6.52 3.11
CA ASP A 60 -15.78 7.12 4.19
C ASP A 60 -14.59 7.92 3.65
N THR A 61 -14.03 7.50 2.51
CA THR A 61 -12.98 8.24 1.80
C THR A 61 -13.53 9.57 1.26
N TYR A 62 -14.73 9.55 0.68
CA TYR A 62 -15.41 10.77 0.22
C TYR A 62 -15.70 11.75 1.36
N LYS A 63 -16.20 11.26 2.50
CA LYS A 63 -16.43 12.09 3.69
C LYS A 63 -15.12 12.70 4.20
N ALA A 64 -14.06 11.89 4.32
CA ALA A 64 -12.76 12.38 4.76
C ALA A 64 -12.17 13.44 3.83
N MET A 65 -12.29 13.27 2.51
CA MET A 65 -11.86 14.28 1.53
C MET A 65 -12.71 15.56 1.61
N ALA A 66 -14.02 15.45 1.88
CA ALA A 66 -14.88 16.63 2.04
C ALA A 66 -14.63 17.39 3.35
N ASP A 67 -14.21 16.69 4.41
CA ASP A 67 -13.84 17.27 5.70
C ASP A 67 -12.44 17.91 5.69
N GLU A 68 -11.54 17.43 4.82
CA GLU A 68 -10.26 18.08 4.58
C GLU A 68 -10.47 19.42 3.87
N LYS A 69 -9.94 20.48 4.49
CA LYS A 69 -9.89 21.82 3.89
C LYS A 69 -8.62 21.95 3.05
N GLU A 70 -8.52 21.13 2.02
CA GLU A 70 -7.37 21.15 1.12
C GLU A 70 -7.28 22.53 0.46
N ASN A 71 -6.11 23.16 0.57
CA ASN A 71 -5.78 24.39 -0.13
C ASN A 71 -4.98 24.00 -1.38
N TRP A 72 -5.56 24.27 -2.54
CA TRP A 72 -4.99 23.97 -3.85
C TRP A 72 -4.48 25.23 -4.57
N ASP A 73 -4.39 26.37 -3.87
CA ASP A 73 -4.00 27.68 -4.43
C ASP A 73 -2.59 27.63 -5.06
N ASP A 74 -1.74 26.70 -4.62
CA ASP A 74 -0.41 26.47 -5.21
C ASP A 74 -0.48 25.96 -6.67
N PHE A 75 -1.55 25.23 -7.02
CA PHE A 75 -1.79 24.76 -8.39
C PHE A 75 -2.34 25.84 -9.32
N ASP A 76 -2.86 26.96 -8.80
CA ASP A 76 -3.33 28.08 -9.63
C ASP A 76 -2.20 28.67 -10.49
N THR A 77 -0.95 28.60 -10.04
CA THR A 77 0.20 29.05 -10.83
C THR A 77 0.43 28.23 -12.11
N THR A 78 -0.07 26.98 -12.17
CA THR A 78 0.03 26.12 -13.36
C THR A 78 -1.05 26.39 -14.40
N LEU A 79 -2.14 27.08 -14.04
CA LEU A 79 -3.19 27.47 -15.00
C LEU A 79 -2.69 28.50 -16.03
N LEU A 80 -1.66 29.28 -15.69
CA LEU A 80 -1.04 30.26 -16.59
C LEU A 80 0.02 29.68 -17.54
N ASP A 81 0.37 28.40 -17.44
CA ASP A 81 1.43 27.77 -18.26
C ASP A 81 0.94 27.32 -19.67
N GLY A 82 0.00 28.05 -20.27
CA GLY A 82 -0.35 27.88 -21.69
C GLY A 82 -1.81 27.53 -22.02
N LEU A 83 -2.77 27.80 -21.12
CA LEU A 83 -4.21 27.78 -21.43
C LEU A 83 -4.77 29.20 -21.56
N GLU A 84 -4.01 30.13 -22.15
CA GLU A 84 -4.60 31.41 -22.59
C GLU A 84 -5.45 31.14 -23.83
N ASP A 85 -6.76 31.08 -23.62
CA ASP A 85 -7.85 31.32 -24.56
C ASP A 85 -7.50 31.10 -26.05
N GLU A 86 -7.48 29.84 -26.50
CA GLU A 86 -7.74 29.58 -27.92
C GLU A 86 -9.20 29.99 -28.18
N ASP A 87 -9.37 31.23 -28.66
CA ASP A 87 -10.62 31.73 -29.21
C ASP A 87 -10.97 30.87 -30.44
N PHE A 88 -11.72 29.78 -30.20
CA PHE A 88 -12.29 28.94 -31.25
C PHE A 88 -13.42 29.72 -31.95
N GLY A 89 -13.03 30.70 -32.77
CA GLY A 89 -13.92 31.40 -33.68
C GLY A 89 -14.48 30.43 -34.71
N TYR A 90 -15.81 30.26 -34.69
CA TYR A 90 -16.58 29.58 -35.74
C TYR A 90 -16.90 30.52 -36.90
#